data_AF-A0A929DKU1-F1
#
_entry.id   AF-A0A929DKU1-F1
#
_cell.length_a   1.000
_cell.length_b   1.000
_cell.length_c   1.000
_cell.angle_alpha   90.00
_cell.angle_beta   90.00
_cell.angle_gamma   90.00
#
_symmetry.space_group_name_H-M   'P 1'
#
loop_
_entity.id
_entity.type
_entity.pdbx_description
1 polymer ?
#
loop_
_entity_poly.entity_id
_entity_poly.type
_entity_poly.pdbx_seq_one_letter_code
_entity_poly.pdbx_strand_id
1 'polypeptide(L)'
;MIITHPRQKRRLLQTTSRVTLGLLVGLLILGGLACLPDKEAPDSEPPEPASSLPQSSAQQRTKNVSDYAESANPLVRDTAVLTVQDTPADIKANSEVWKIWKINYWVANNISYVSDPKGHNYFAFAHETLQTRGGDCDDFAILLASMYEAVGLDAAIANIDTDDDIKPDHMTCLVYYPEDGDTFIEEEKIILEAVGLDMQVRIIYFDPANSRLLPEKYTTGVWIVADPTMATDKDKIGYVAHRPYKATSVIDIGG
;
A
#
# COMPACT_ATOMS: atom_id res chain seq x y z
N MET A 1 29.65 -38.53 2.91
CA MET A 1 28.61 -39.26 3.66
C MET A 1 27.34 -38.43 3.55
N ILE A 2 26.50 -38.75 2.57
CA ILE A 2 25.36 -37.92 2.15
C ILE A 2 24.12 -38.43 2.89
N ILE A 3 23.52 -37.58 3.73
CA ILE A 3 22.28 -37.90 4.46
C ILE A 3 21.13 -37.17 3.77
N THR A 4 20.32 -37.91 3.02
CA THR A 4 19.08 -37.43 2.42
C THR A 4 17.91 -37.62 3.39
N HIS A 5 17.17 -36.54 3.66
CA HIS A 5 15.91 -36.58 4.42
C HIS A 5 14.72 -36.81 3.47
N PRO A 6 13.72 -37.64 3.82
CA PRO A 6 12.58 -37.90 2.96
C PRO A 6 11.46 -36.83 3.12
N ARG A 7 10.96 -36.36 1.98
CA ARG A 7 9.75 -35.52 1.83
C ARG A 7 8.49 -36.28 2.25
N GLN A 8 7.71 -35.74 3.19
CA GLN A 8 6.36 -36.22 3.48
C GLN A 8 5.34 -35.67 2.47
N LYS A 9 4.61 -36.57 1.80
CA LYS A 9 3.43 -36.27 0.97
C LYS A 9 2.19 -36.15 1.86
N ARG A 10 1.49 -35.01 1.83
CA ARG A 10 0.13 -34.89 2.40
C ARG A 10 -0.90 -35.40 1.39
N ARG A 11 -1.79 -36.29 1.87
CA ARG A 11 -2.89 -36.93 1.12
C ARG A 11 -4.07 -35.96 0.94
N LEU A 12 -4.60 -35.90 -0.28
CA LEU A 12 -5.97 -35.43 -0.55
C LEU A 12 -6.99 -36.39 0.07
N LEU A 13 -8.02 -35.83 0.70
CA LEU A 13 -9.25 -36.53 1.04
C LEU A 13 -10.37 -35.99 0.13
N GLN A 14 -10.75 -36.80 -0.85
CA GLN A 14 -12.04 -36.68 -1.54
C GLN A 14 -13.06 -37.54 -0.78
N THR A 15 -14.23 -36.99 -0.47
CA THR A 15 -15.38 -37.77 -0.04
C THR A 15 -16.60 -37.47 -0.91
N THR A 16 -17.27 -38.56 -1.24
CA THR A 16 -18.28 -38.82 -2.27
C THR A 16 -19.69 -38.32 -1.95
N SER A 17 -20.35 -37.78 -2.98
CA SER A 17 -21.69 -38.09 -3.52
C SER A 17 -22.85 -38.50 -2.59
N ARG A 18 -24.01 -37.87 -2.78
CA ARG A 18 -25.33 -38.54 -2.76
C ARG A 18 -26.36 -37.81 -3.62
N VAL A 19 -26.72 -38.48 -4.72
CA VAL A 19 -27.86 -38.23 -5.59
C VAL A 19 -29.09 -38.89 -4.97
N THR A 20 -30.24 -38.21 -4.96
CA THR A 20 -31.55 -38.86 -4.78
C THR A 20 -32.47 -38.51 -5.93
N LEU A 21 -32.82 -39.56 -6.65
CA LEU A 21 -33.74 -39.68 -7.78
C LEU A 21 -35.16 -39.89 -7.24
N GLY A 22 -36.12 -39.06 -7.65
CA GLY A 22 -37.55 -39.27 -7.42
C GLY A 22 -38.27 -39.44 -8.75
N LEU A 23 -38.88 -40.61 -8.95
CA LEU A 23 -39.47 -41.08 -10.21
C LEU A 23 -41.00 -40.86 -10.24
N LEU A 24 -41.48 -40.37 -11.39
CA LEU A 24 -42.68 -40.78 -12.17
C LEU A 24 -44.09 -40.68 -11.56
N VAL A 25 -44.99 -39.97 -12.25
CA VAL A 25 -46.24 -40.51 -12.85
C VAL A 25 -46.63 -39.60 -14.04
N GLY A 26 -46.84 -40.21 -15.21
CA GLY A 26 -47.38 -39.53 -16.40
C GLY A 26 -48.90 -39.58 -16.45
N LEU A 27 -49.51 -38.58 -17.11
CA LEU A 27 -50.84 -38.73 -17.69
C LEU A 27 -50.95 -37.90 -18.97
N LEU A 28 -51.17 -38.60 -20.07
CA LEU A 28 -51.55 -38.07 -21.38
C LEU A 28 -53.01 -37.61 -21.35
N ILE A 29 -53.28 -36.36 -21.70
CA ILE A 29 -54.59 -35.94 -22.20
C ILE A 29 -54.37 -35.10 -23.47
N LEU A 30 -54.81 -35.66 -24.60
CA LEU A 30 -55.07 -34.96 -25.84
C LEU A 30 -56.23 -33.98 -25.66
N GLY A 31 -56.15 -32.79 -26.26
CA GLY A 31 -57.33 -32.08 -26.72
C GLY A 31 -57.25 -30.56 -26.66
N GLY A 32 -57.53 -29.92 -27.79
CA GLY A 32 -58.16 -28.59 -27.81
C GLY A 32 -57.22 -27.42 -28.05
N LEU A 33 -56.97 -27.13 -29.32
CA LEU A 33 -56.58 -25.81 -29.79
C LEU A 33 -57.80 -24.87 -29.59
N ALA A 34 -57.71 -23.94 -28.64
CA ALA A 34 -58.65 -22.83 -28.51
C ALA A 34 -57.85 -21.56 -28.24
N CYS A 35 -57.85 -20.65 -29.21
CA CYS A 35 -57.28 -19.31 -29.08
C CYS A 35 -57.93 -18.59 -27.89
N LEU A 36 -57.11 -18.17 -26.93
CA LEU A 36 -57.47 -17.12 -25.97
C LEU A 36 -56.94 -15.79 -26.50
N PRO A 37 -57.69 -14.68 -26.37
CA PRO A 37 -57.25 -13.37 -26.83
C PRO A 37 -56.06 -12.89 -26.01
N ASP A 38 -55.04 -12.35 -26.70
CA ASP A 38 -53.91 -11.66 -26.10
C ASP A 38 -54.42 -10.56 -25.16
N LYS A 39 -54.03 -10.67 -23.89
CA LYS A 39 -54.21 -9.59 -22.92
C LYS A 39 -53.04 -8.65 -23.15
N GLU A 40 -53.25 -7.58 -23.91
CA GLU A 40 -52.28 -6.50 -24.10
C GLU A 40 -51.73 -6.08 -22.73
N ALA A 41 -50.41 -6.19 -22.57
CA ALA A 41 -49.71 -5.63 -21.42
C ALA A 41 -49.89 -4.11 -21.47
N PRO A 42 -50.17 -3.43 -20.34
CA PRO A 42 -50.24 -1.98 -20.33
C PRO A 42 -48.89 -1.43 -20.79
N ASP A 43 -48.96 -0.47 -21.73
CA ASP A 43 -47.84 0.26 -22.30
C ASP A 43 -46.78 0.57 -21.25
N SER A 44 -45.56 0.11 -21.50
CA SER A 44 -44.39 0.43 -20.69
C SER A 44 -44.10 1.93 -20.81
N GLU A 45 -44.54 2.72 -19.84
CA GLU A 45 -44.12 4.12 -19.76
C GLU A 45 -42.58 4.19 -19.77
N PRO A 46 -41.99 5.09 -20.57
CA PRO A 46 -40.54 5.26 -20.58
C PRO A 46 -40.08 5.70 -19.18
N PRO A 47 -38.91 5.21 -18.71
CA PRO A 47 -38.42 5.57 -17.39
C PRO A 47 -38.25 7.09 -17.27
N GLU A 48 -38.88 7.70 -16.27
CA GLU A 48 -38.68 9.10 -15.97
C GLU A 48 -37.22 9.36 -15.54
N PRO A 49 -36.59 10.45 -15.99
CA PRO A 49 -35.25 10.80 -15.56
C PRO A 49 -35.24 11.12 -14.06
N ALA A 50 -34.37 10.45 -13.31
CA ALA A 50 -34.18 10.74 -11.90
C ALA A 50 -33.72 12.19 -11.69
N SER A 51 -34.34 12.87 -10.73
CA SER A 51 -33.93 14.20 -10.28
C SER A 51 -32.74 14.11 -9.32
N SER A 52 -31.75 14.98 -9.49
CA SER A 52 -30.60 15.05 -8.58
C SER A 52 -30.96 15.73 -7.26
N LEU A 53 -30.52 15.14 -6.15
CA LEU A 53 -30.44 15.84 -4.88
C LEU A 53 -29.39 16.95 -4.96
N PRO A 54 -29.57 18.08 -4.27
CA PRO A 54 -28.53 19.09 -4.17
C PRO A 54 -27.27 18.46 -3.56
N GLN A 55 -26.14 18.63 -4.25
CA GLN A 55 -24.84 18.18 -3.76
C GLN A 55 -24.55 18.89 -2.43
N SER A 56 -24.33 18.11 -1.37
CA SER A 56 -23.84 18.66 -0.11
C SER A 56 -22.49 19.32 -0.37
N SER A 57 -22.29 20.51 0.20
CA SER A 57 -21.01 21.20 0.18
C SER A 57 -19.96 20.36 0.90
N ALA A 58 -19.21 19.55 0.16
CA ALA A 58 -18.05 18.85 0.67
C ALA A 58 -17.11 19.90 1.29
N GLN A 59 -16.66 19.64 2.51
CA GLN A 59 -15.66 20.45 3.18
C GLN A 59 -14.42 20.51 2.26
N GLN A 60 -13.98 21.73 1.93
CA GLN A 60 -12.92 21.94 0.97
C GLN A 60 -11.60 21.42 1.53
N ARG A 61 -11.16 20.25 1.05
CA ARG A 61 -9.86 19.65 1.35
C ARG A 61 -8.72 20.57 0.87
N THR A 62 -7.64 20.64 1.63
CA THR A 62 -6.46 21.42 1.24
C THR A 62 -5.69 20.68 0.15
N LYS A 63 -4.89 21.42 -0.63
CA LYS A 63 -4.04 20.85 -1.69
C LYS A 63 -2.61 20.53 -1.21
N ASN A 64 -2.28 20.84 0.04
CA ASN A 64 -0.95 20.60 0.58
C ASN A 64 -0.93 19.23 1.24
N VAL A 65 -0.13 18.31 0.69
CA VAL A 65 -0.02 16.93 1.19
C VAL A 65 0.45 16.86 2.65
N SER A 66 1.29 17.80 3.08
CA SER A 66 1.79 17.87 4.47
C SER A 66 0.69 18.07 5.51
N ASP A 67 -0.45 18.64 5.13
CA ASP A 67 -1.58 18.86 6.05
C ASP A 67 -2.24 17.55 6.48
N TYR A 68 -1.96 16.45 5.78
CA TYR A 68 -2.54 15.12 6.02
C TYR A 68 -1.61 14.19 6.82
N ALA A 69 -0.38 14.62 7.08
CA ALA A 69 0.56 13.90 7.93
C ALA A 69 0.19 14.08 9.41
N GLU A 70 0.09 12.97 10.15
CA GLU A 70 -0.50 12.95 11.49
C GLU A 70 0.31 12.11 12.48
N SER A 71 1.61 12.40 12.63
CA SER A 71 2.50 11.65 13.53
C SER A 71 2.06 11.64 15.00
N ALA A 72 1.36 12.69 15.44
CA ALA A 72 0.83 12.81 16.80
C ALA A 72 -0.57 12.19 16.98
N ASN A 73 -1.25 11.75 15.91
CA ASN A 73 -2.55 11.10 16.02
C ASN A 73 -2.37 9.74 16.74
N PRO A 74 -3.13 9.46 17.83
CA PRO A 74 -2.93 8.25 18.62
C PRO A 74 -3.02 6.94 17.82
N LEU A 75 -3.92 6.85 16.84
CA LEU A 75 -4.04 5.64 16.01
C LEU A 75 -2.77 5.41 15.19
N VAL A 76 -2.24 6.48 14.58
CA VAL A 76 -1.01 6.42 13.78
C VAL A 76 0.18 6.09 14.68
N ARG A 77 0.32 6.82 15.78
CA ARG A 77 1.42 6.68 16.73
C ARG A 77 1.48 5.30 17.37
N ASP A 78 0.36 4.80 17.86
CA ASP A 78 0.30 3.50 18.53
C ASP A 78 0.55 2.38 17.53
N THR A 79 0.01 2.50 16.31
CA THR A 79 0.29 1.53 15.23
C THR A 79 1.78 1.50 14.89
N ALA A 80 2.43 2.65 14.70
CA ALA A 80 3.85 2.73 14.39
C ALA A 80 4.72 2.16 15.52
N VAL A 81 4.40 2.47 16.79
CA VAL A 81 5.14 1.92 17.93
C VAL A 81 4.95 0.41 18.06
N LEU A 82 3.71 -0.09 17.99
CA LEU A 82 3.45 -1.53 18.02
C LEU A 82 4.16 -2.27 16.88
N THR A 83 4.28 -1.64 15.71
CA THR A 83 4.93 -2.21 14.52
C THR A 83 6.41 -2.50 14.77
N VAL A 84 7.12 -1.63 15.51
CA VAL A 84 8.58 -1.73 15.69
C VAL A 84 9.01 -2.41 16.99
N GLN A 85 8.07 -2.79 17.86
CA GLN A 85 8.34 -3.31 19.22
C GLN A 85 9.02 -4.69 19.25
N ASP A 86 8.91 -5.50 18.21
CA ASP A 86 9.40 -6.88 18.16
C ASP A 86 10.82 -7.00 17.58
N THR A 87 11.73 -6.10 17.99
CA THR A 87 13.13 -6.10 17.54
C THR A 87 13.86 -7.40 17.92
N PRO A 88 14.43 -8.15 16.95
CA PRO A 88 15.29 -9.30 17.21
C PRO A 88 16.49 -8.97 18.09
N ALA A 89 16.96 -9.96 18.88
CA ALA A 89 18.03 -9.75 19.86
C ALA A 89 19.37 -9.32 19.26
N ASP A 90 19.65 -9.71 18.02
CA ASP A 90 20.88 -9.37 17.30
C ASP A 90 20.86 -7.96 16.70
N ILE A 91 19.72 -7.27 16.78
CA ILE A 91 19.53 -5.90 16.29
C ILE A 91 19.54 -4.95 17.49
N LYS A 92 20.28 -3.84 17.35
CA LYS A 92 20.38 -2.81 18.38
C LYS A 92 18.99 -2.28 18.76
N ALA A 93 18.73 -2.22 20.06
CA ALA A 93 17.53 -1.58 20.58
C ALA A 93 17.41 -0.14 20.05
N ASN A 94 16.21 0.23 19.57
CA ASN A 94 15.95 1.54 18.95
C ASN A 94 16.80 1.82 17.69
N SER A 95 17.22 0.78 16.94
CA SER A 95 17.86 0.92 15.62
C SER A 95 16.94 1.68 14.65
N GLU A 96 17.50 2.67 13.95
CA GLU A 96 16.79 3.43 12.91
C GLU A 96 16.50 2.56 11.70
N VAL A 97 17.48 1.77 11.25
CA VAL A 97 17.32 0.84 10.12
C VAL A 97 16.24 -0.21 10.40
N TRP A 98 16.14 -0.71 11.65
CA TRP A 98 15.03 -1.58 12.05
C TRP A 98 13.67 -0.90 11.91
N LYS A 99 13.53 0.33 12.43
CA LYS A 99 12.27 1.08 12.32
C LYS A 99 11.91 1.34 10.85
N ILE A 100 12.88 1.76 10.05
CA ILE A 100 12.72 2.02 8.62
C ILE A 100 12.22 0.76 7.92
N TRP A 101 12.96 -0.35 8.06
CA TRP A 101 12.61 -1.62 7.43
C TRP A 101 11.25 -2.14 7.90
N LYS A 102 11.01 -2.19 9.21
CA LYS A 102 9.83 -2.83 9.80
C LYS A 102 8.53 -2.08 9.48
N ILE A 103 8.56 -0.74 9.49
CA ILE A 103 7.38 0.07 9.12
C ILE A 103 7.05 -0.11 7.64
N ASN A 104 8.04 0.02 6.74
CA ASN A 104 7.80 -0.21 5.31
C ASN A 104 7.28 -1.63 5.05
N TYR A 105 7.92 -2.65 5.64
CA TYR A 105 7.51 -4.04 5.53
C TYR A 105 6.06 -4.23 5.99
N TRP A 106 5.69 -3.64 7.13
CA TRP A 106 4.33 -3.72 7.64
C TRP A 106 3.34 -3.05 6.69
N VAL A 107 3.60 -1.82 6.24
CA VAL A 107 2.73 -1.09 5.31
C VAL A 107 2.56 -1.87 4.01
N ALA A 108 3.65 -2.38 3.43
CA ALA A 108 3.64 -3.15 2.18
C ALA A 108 2.73 -4.40 2.24
N ASN A 109 2.62 -5.00 3.42
CA ASN A 109 1.89 -6.24 3.66
C ASN A 109 0.49 -6.04 4.26
N ASN A 110 0.17 -4.84 4.76
CA ASN A 110 -1.07 -4.57 5.48
C ASN A 110 -1.95 -3.48 4.85
N ILE A 111 -1.44 -2.75 3.87
CA ILE A 111 -2.16 -1.71 3.13
C ILE A 111 -2.22 -2.11 1.66
N SER A 112 -3.43 -2.06 1.08
CA SER A 112 -3.67 -2.40 -0.32
C SER A 112 -3.63 -1.14 -1.18
N TYR A 113 -2.97 -1.22 -2.33
CA TYR A 113 -3.04 -0.15 -3.31
C TYR A 113 -4.42 -0.11 -3.95
N VAL A 114 -5.10 1.03 -3.87
CA VAL A 114 -6.44 1.27 -4.44
C VAL A 114 -6.44 2.67 -5.05
N SER A 115 -6.52 2.74 -6.38
CA SER A 115 -6.59 4.03 -7.08
C SER A 115 -7.83 4.82 -6.71
N ASP A 116 -7.67 6.14 -6.69
CA ASP A 116 -8.76 7.07 -6.60
C ASP A 116 -9.80 6.95 -7.73
N PRO A 117 -11.03 7.45 -7.51
CA PRO A 117 -12.00 7.65 -8.58
C PRO A 117 -11.41 8.49 -9.70
N LYS A 118 -11.59 8.03 -10.95
CA LYS A 118 -11.05 8.72 -12.14
C LYS A 118 -11.42 10.21 -12.16
N GLY A 119 -10.41 11.07 -12.34
CA GLY A 119 -10.59 12.52 -12.42
C GLY A 119 -10.67 13.22 -11.06
N HIS A 120 -10.49 12.48 -9.97
CA HIS A 120 -10.38 13.00 -8.62
C HIS A 120 -9.02 12.62 -8.04
N ASN A 121 -8.51 13.48 -7.18
CA ASN A 121 -7.35 13.22 -6.34
C ASN A 121 -7.79 13.55 -4.90
N TYR A 122 -7.68 12.57 -4.01
CA TYR A 122 -8.09 12.57 -2.63
C TYR A 122 -6.90 12.14 -1.77
N PHE A 123 -6.28 13.13 -1.11
CA PHE A 123 -5.30 12.84 -0.07
C PHE A 123 -6.03 12.36 1.18
N ALA A 124 -5.87 11.11 1.58
CA ALA A 124 -6.36 10.61 2.85
C ALA A 124 -5.43 11.03 4.00
N PHE A 125 -6.02 11.38 5.15
CA PHE A 125 -5.25 11.50 6.38
C PHE A 125 -4.64 10.13 6.74
N ALA A 126 -3.46 10.11 7.36
CA ALA A 126 -2.79 8.86 7.71
C ALA A 126 -3.69 7.89 8.52
N HIS A 127 -4.52 8.42 9.42
CA HIS A 127 -5.47 7.58 10.17
C HIS A 127 -6.58 6.98 9.28
N GLU A 128 -7.01 7.67 8.22
CA GLU A 128 -8.01 7.16 7.27
C GLU A 128 -7.44 5.93 6.54
N THR A 129 -6.21 6.01 6.02
CA THR A 129 -5.52 4.89 5.34
C THR A 129 -5.36 3.67 6.26
N LEU A 130 -5.06 3.89 7.55
CA LEU A 130 -5.00 2.80 8.54
C LEU A 130 -6.35 2.11 8.78
N GLN A 131 -7.44 2.89 8.76
CA GLN A 131 -8.79 2.38 8.97
C GLN A 131 -9.31 1.61 7.75
N THR A 132 -9.10 2.16 6.55
CA THR A 132 -9.56 1.57 5.29
C THR A 132 -8.69 0.42 4.82
N ARG A 133 -7.42 0.37 5.27
CA ARG A 133 -6.39 -0.58 4.80
C ARG A 133 -6.13 -0.48 3.30
N GLY A 134 -6.34 0.70 2.71
CA GLY A 134 -5.99 0.95 1.33
C GLY A 134 -6.08 2.42 0.93
N GLY A 135 -5.36 2.72 -0.14
CA GLY A 135 -5.17 4.05 -0.70
C GLY A 135 -4.22 4.00 -1.89
N ASP A 136 -3.95 5.13 -2.55
CA ASP A 136 -3.03 5.18 -3.69
C ASP A 136 -1.63 5.70 -3.30
N CYS A 137 -0.85 6.23 -4.25
CA CYS A 137 0.54 6.61 -3.99
C CYS A 137 0.68 7.69 -2.91
N ASP A 138 -0.20 8.70 -2.89
CA ASP A 138 -0.07 9.79 -1.92
C ASP A 138 -0.54 9.36 -0.53
N ASP A 139 -1.60 8.57 -0.43
CA ASP A 139 -2.05 7.94 0.82
C ASP A 139 -0.95 7.11 1.48
N PHE A 140 -0.19 6.34 0.68
CA PHE A 140 0.95 5.57 1.16
C PHE A 140 2.09 6.48 1.63
N ALA A 141 2.42 7.53 0.88
CA ALA A 141 3.45 8.49 1.24
C ALA A 141 3.11 9.23 2.56
N ILE A 142 1.86 9.67 2.70
CA ILE A 142 1.32 10.32 3.90
C ILE A 142 1.38 9.37 5.10
N LEU A 143 0.93 8.12 4.93
CA LEU A 143 0.94 7.13 6.01
C LEU A 143 2.36 6.81 6.47
N LEU A 144 3.27 6.51 5.54
CA LEU A 144 4.66 6.18 5.85
C LEU A 144 5.35 7.34 6.56
N ALA A 145 5.24 8.56 6.03
CA ALA A 145 5.84 9.74 6.65
C ALA A 145 5.33 9.93 8.08
N SER A 146 4.01 9.81 8.28
CA SER A 146 3.41 9.95 9.62
C SER A 146 3.87 8.87 10.60
N MET A 147 4.02 7.62 10.14
CA MET A 147 4.49 6.52 10.98
C MET A 147 5.97 6.65 11.35
N TYR A 148 6.83 7.08 10.41
CA TYR A 148 8.25 7.32 10.68
C TYR A 148 8.46 8.45 11.69
N GLU A 149 7.79 9.57 11.50
CA GLU A 149 7.78 10.70 12.44
C GLU A 149 7.30 10.28 13.83
N ALA A 150 6.28 9.42 13.90
CA ALA A 150 5.73 8.96 15.17
C ALA A 150 6.70 8.10 16.00
N VAL A 151 7.74 7.53 15.38
CA VAL A 151 8.80 6.76 16.05
C VAL A 151 10.13 7.52 16.13
N GLY A 152 10.10 8.82 15.86
CA GLY A 152 11.25 9.74 16.00
C GLY A 152 12.27 9.63 14.88
N LEU A 153 11.85 9.26 13.67
CA LEU A 153 12.65 9.39 12.45
C LEU A 153 12.18 10.62 11.68
N ASP A 154 13.07 11.23 10.90
CA ASP A 154 12.71 12.33 10.00
C ASP A 154 12.26 11.82 8.63
N ALA A 155 11.10 12.28 8.18
CA ALA A 155 10.49 11.91 6.91
C ALA A 155 10.20 13.14 6.04
N ALA A 156 10.13 12.88 4.74
CA ALA A 156 9.72 13.85 3.73
C ALA A 156 8.86 13.15 2.68
N ILE A 157 8.03 13.91 1.98
CA ILE A 157 7.21 13.42 0.87
C ILE A 157 7.78 13.96 -0.43
N ALA A 158 8.01 13.09 -1.41
CA ALA A 158 8.59 13.45 -2.69
C ALA A 158 7.64 13.15 -3.85
N ASN A 159 7.52 14.11 -4.76
CA ASN A 159 6.92 13.89 -6.08
C ASN A 159 7.99 13.34 -7.01
N ILE A 160 7.66 12.27 -7.74
CA ILE A 160 8.58 11.52 -8.58
C ILE A 160 8.12 11.57 -10.03
N ASP A 161 9.04 11.98 -10.91
CA ASP A 161 8.98 11.81 -12.36
C ASP A 161 9.55 10.43 -12.71
N THR A 162 8.72 9.65 -13.40
CA THR A 162 9.01 8.26 -13.76
C THR A 162 9.23 8.07 -15.25
N ASP A 163 8.86 9.03 -16.11
CA ASP A 163 8.95 8.93 -17.57
C ASP A 163 9.81 10.00 -18.26
N ASP A 164 10.49 10.83 -17.48
CA ASP A 164 11.40 11.92 -17.89
C ASP A 164 10.70 13.12 -18.57
N ASP A 165 9.40 13.33 -18.30
CA ASP A 165 8.62 14.46 -18.82
C ASP A 165 8.57 15.69 -17.88
N ILE A 166 9.24 15.62 -16.72
CA ILE A 166 9.35 16.66 -15.68
C ILE A 166 8.03 16.89 -14.92
N LYS A 167 7.02 16.02 -15.09
CA LYS A 167 5.78 16.05 -14.31
C LYS A 167 5.80 14.98 -13.22
N PRO A 168 5.06 15.20 -12.12
CA PRO A 168 4.89 14.18 -11.09
C PRO A 168 3.94 13.08 -11.58
N ASP A 169 4.45 11.85 -11.63
CA ASP A 169 3.67 10.64 -11.94
C ASP A 169 3.32 9.85 -10.68
N HIS A 170 4.17 10.00 -9.66
CA HIS A 170 4.15 9.19 -8.46
C HIS A 170 4.51 10.02 -7.23
N MET A 171 4.04 9.58 -6.07
CA MET A 171 4.40 10.18 -4.78
C MET A 171 4.95 9.11 -3.84
N THR A 172 6.02 9.44 -3.13
CA THR A 172 6.71 8.50 -2.25
C THR A 172 7.11 9.15 -0.93
N CYS A 173 7.43 8.31 0.05
CA CYS A 173 8.05 8.74 1.30
C CYS A 173 9.57 8.61 1.20
N LEU A 174 10.27 9.64 1.66
CA LEU A 174 11.69 9.61 1.96
C LEU A 174 11.87 9.55 3.48
N VAL A 175 12.87 8.83 3.95
CA VAL A 175 13.23 8.78 5.37
C VAL A 175 14.73 9.04 5.52
N TYR A 176 15.07 9.96 6.41
CA TYR A 176 16.45 10.32 6.67
C TYR A 176 17.18 9.22 7.43
N TYR A 177 18.42 8.97 7.03
CA TYR A 177 19.37 8.13 7.73
C TYR A 177 20.70 8.89 7.85
N PRO A 178 21.28 9.02 9.06
CA PRO A 178 22.41 9.92 9.31
C PRO A 178 23.75 9.42 8.75
N GLU A 179 23.87 8.14 8.44
CA GLU A 179 25.07 7.56 7.82
C GLU A 179 24.90 7.41 6.29
N ASP A 180 25.86 6.80 5.63
CA ASP A 180 25.81 6.59 4.18
C ASP A 180 24.97 5.36 3.77
N GLY A 181 24.69 5.27 2.47
CA GLY A 181 23.90 4.20 1.90
C GLY A 181 24.55 2.81 2.01
N ASP A 182 25.88 2.71 2.04
CA ASP A 182 26.57 1.42 2.18
C ASP A 182 26.41 0.88 3.61
N THR A 183 26.52 1.74 4.62
CA THR A 183 26.18 1.35 6.00
C THR A 183 24.73 0.87 6.11
N PHE A 184 23.78 1.61 5.52
CA PHE A 184 22.36 1.20 5.54
C PHE A 184 22.17 -0.20 4.96
N ILE A 185 22.82 -0.49 3.81
CA ILE A 185 22.77 -1.80 3.16
C ILE A 185 23.30 -2.91 4.07
N GLU A 186 24.42 -2.69 4.76
CA GLU A 186 24.97 -3.69 5.68
C GLU A 186 24.08 -3.93 6.90
N GLU A 187 23.46 -2.89 7.45
CA GLU A 187 22.48 -3.06 8.54
C GLU A 187 21.21 -3.77 8.08
N GLU A 188 20.68 -3.46 6.89
CA GLU A 188 19.51 -4.15 6.34
C GLU A 188 19.79 -5.64 6.11
N LYS A 189 21.00 -6.02 5.67
CA LYS A 189 21.39 -7.44 5.54
C LYS A 189 21.30 -8.20 6.86
N ILE A 190 21.72 -7.58 7.98
CA ILE A 190 21.61 -8.18 9.32
C ILE A 190 20.14 -8.42 9.66
N ILE A 191 19.27 -7.47 9.33
CA ILE A 191 17.82 -7.61 9.54
C ILE A 191 17.26 -8.77 8.72
N LEU A 192 17.56 -8.81 7.42
CA LEU A 192 17.07 -9.83 6.51
C LEU A 192 17.57 -11.23 6.93
N GLU A 193 18.82 -11.36 7.37
CA GLU A 193 19.34 -12.61 7.93
C GLU A 193 18.58 -13.02 9.20
N ALA A 194 18.39 -12.09 10.15
CA ALA A 194 17.72 -12.36 11.41
C ALA A 194 16.25 -12.82 11.24
N VAL A 195 15.57 -12.35 10.19
CA VAL A 195 14.18 -12.72 9.89
C VAL A 195 14.05 -13.81 8.81
N GLY A 196 15.18 -14.36 8.34
CA GLY A 196 15.22 -15.51 7.43
C GLY A 196 14.83 -15.20 5.98
N LEU A 197 15.10 -13.98 5.52
CA LEU A 197 14.83 -13.50 4.16
C LEU A 197 16.11 -13.46 3.31
N ASP A 198 15.91 -13.33 1.99
CA ASP A 198 17.02 -13.18 1.03
C ASP A 198 17.79 -11.88 1.28
N MET A 199 19.11 -11.99 1.48
CA MET A 199 19.99 -10.87 1.84
C MET A 199 20.45 -10.02 0.64
N GLN A 200 19.87 -10.21 -0.55
CA GLN A 200 20.16 -9.31 -1.65
C GLN A 200 19.52 -7.96 -1.35
N VAL A 201 20.35 -6.93 -1.20
CA VAL A 201 19.91 -5.56 -0.86
C VAL A 201 20.25 -4.58 -2.00
N ARG A 202 19.32 -3.66 -2.30
CA ARG A 202 19.44 -2.55 -3.23
C ARG A 202 18.54 -1.43 -2.71
N ILE A 203 19.12 -0.27 -2.49
CA ILE A 203 18.38 0.92 -2.10
C ILE A 203 18.34 1.94 -3.24
N ILE A 204 17.29 2.74 -3.27
CA ILE A 204 17.28 4.06 -3.90
C ILE A 204 17.33 5.06 -2.76
N TYR A 205 18.22 6.05 -2.89
CA TYR A 205 18.34 7.13 -1.94
C TYR A 205 18.72 8.43 -2.64
N PHE A 206 18.42 9.54 -1.99
CA PHE A 206 18.88 10.86 -2.39
C PHE A 206 19.97 11.33 -1.42
N ASP A 207 21.05 11.87 -1.98
CA ASP A 207 22.16 12.44 -1.22
C ASP A 207 22.00 13.97 -1.16
N PRO A 208 21.94 14.57 0.05
CA PRO A 208 21.90 16.02 0.22
C PRO A 208 23.03 16.77 -0.49
N ALA A 209 24.23 16.18 -0.60
CA ALA A 209 25.36 16.79 -1.28
C ALA A 209 25.12 16.97 -2.80
N ASN A 210 24.17 16.20 -3.36
CA ASN A 210 23.89 16.14 -4.79
C ASN A 210 22.47 16.61 -5.15
N SER A 211 21.69 17.12 -4.19
CA SER A 211 20.31 17.58 -4.43
C SER A 211 20.04 18.91 -3.74
N ARG A 212 19.41 19.84 -4.46
CA ARG A 212 18.91 21.12 -3.91
C ARG A 212 17.45 21.04 -3.45
N LEU A 213 16.82 19.88 -3.61
CA LEU A 213 15.42 19.68 -3.24
C LEU A 213 15.26 19.21 -1.80
N LEU A 214 16.29 18.57 -1.24
CA LEU A 214 16.23 17.98 0.09
C LEU A 214 16.25 19.06 1.20
N PRO A 215 15.68 18.77 2.38
CA PRO A 215 15.66 19.72 3.49
C PRO A 215 17.06 20.20 3.90
N GLU A 216 17.25 21.53 3.98
CA GLU A 216 18.56 22.15 4.23
C GLU A 216 19.16 21.83 5.61
N LYS A 217 18.34 21.37 6.56
CA LYS A 217 18.79 21.01 7.91
C LYS A 217 19.67 19.74 7.95
N TYR A 218 19.69 18.96 6.87
CA TYR A 218 20.54 17.76 6.75
C TYR A 218 21.61 17.96 5.68
N THR A 219 22.85 18.21 6.11
CA THR A 219 24.00 18.39 5.20
C THR A 219 24.81 17.10 4.99
N THR A 220 24.49 16.04 5.73
CA THR A 220 25.13 14.72 5.69
C THR A 220 24.07 13.62 5.73
N GLY A 221 24.47 12.36 5.51
CA GLY A 221 23.57 11.22 5.52
C GLY A 221 22.88 11.02 4.18
N VAL A 222 21.83 10.21 4.16
CA VAL A 222 21.04 9.88 2.96
C VAL A 222 19.55 9.90 3.26
N TRP A 223 18.76 10.15 2.22
CA TRP A 223 17.31 10.05 2.25
C TRP A 223 16.88 8.78 1.52
N ILE A 224 16.57 7.74 2.27
CA ILE A 224 16.17 6.43 1.74
C ILE A 224 14.74 6.51 1.19
N VAL A 225 14.52 5.93 0.02
CA VAL A 225 13.17 5.81 -0.58
C VAL A 225 12.41 4.64 0.06
N ALA A 226 11.31 4.95 0.75
CA ALA A 226 10.36 3.98 1.26
C ALA A 226 9.12 3.95 0.34
N ASP A 227 9.15 3.06 -0.65
CA ASP A 227 8.13 2.99 -1.69
C ASP A 227 7.63 1.55 -1.95
N PRO A 228 6.77 1.02 -1.08
CA PRO A 228 6.22 -0.31 -1.26
C PRO A 228 5.22 -0.41 -2.43
N THR A 229 4.80 0.72 -3.00
CA THR A 229 3.86 0.76 -4.12
C THR A 229 4.57 0.50 -5.46
N MET A 230 5.84 0.91 -5.58
CA MET A 230 6.68 0.68 -6.76
C MET A 230 7.77 -0.38 -6.53
N ALA A 231 7.78 -1.02 -5.36
CA ALA A 231 8.73 -2.08 -5.02
C ALA A 231 8.48 -3.35 -5.85
N THR A 232 9.55 -3.93 -6.40
CA THR A 232 9.51 -5.27 -7.00
C THR A 232 9.60 -6.38 -5.97
N ASP A 233 10.13 -6.08 -4.80
CA ASP A 233 10.19 -6.96 -3.65
C ASP A 233 9.69 -6.19 -2.42
N LYS A 234 8.50 -6.55 -1.94
CA LYS A 234 7.84 -5.89 -0.81
C LYS A 234 8.49 -6.20 0.54
N ASP A 235 9.39 -7.17 0.58
CA ASP A 235 10.09 -7.56 1.79
C ASP A 235 11.33 -6.68 2.07
N LYS A 236 11.68 -5.76 1.15
CA LYS A 236 12.92 -4.98 1.17
C LYS A 236 12.67 -3.48 0.96
N ILE A 237 13.52 -2.64 1.56
CA ILE A 237 13.46 -1.19 1.36
C ILE A 237 14.08 -0.80 0.03
N GLY A 238 13.47 0.15 -0.69
CA GLY A 238 14.10 0.80 -1.84
C GLY A 238 14.27 -0.07 -3.09
N TYR A 239 13.69 -1.27 -3.15
CA TYR A 239 13.73 -2.18 -4.30
C TYR A 239 12.79 -1.77 -5.44
N VAL A 240 12.94 -0.55 -5.95
CA VAL A 240 12.09 -0.01 -7.02
C VAL A 240 12.71 -0.30 -8.39
N ALA A 241 11.94 -0.89 -9.32
CA ALA A 241 12.44 -1.19 -10.68
C ALA A 241 12.23 -0.08 -11.71
N HIS A 242 11.46 0.96 -11.37
CA HIS A 242 11.16 2.03 -12.32
C HIS A 242 12.38 2.90 -12.59
N ARG A 243 12.62 3.20 -13.88
CA ARG A 243 13.66 4.13 -14.32
C ARG A 243 13.15 4.94 -15.52
N PRO A 244 13.28 6.28 -15.49
CA PRO A 244 13.81 7.11 -14.41
C PRO A 244 12.98 7.06 -13.11
N TYR A 245 13.58 7.55 -12.03
CA TYR A 245 12.95 7.74 -10.71
C TYR A 245 13.56 9.01 -10.12
N LYS A 246 13.03 10.18 -10.50
CA LYS A 246 13.62 11.50 -10.23
C LYS A 246 12.68 12.33 -9.37
N ALA A 247 13.17 12.84 -8.24
CA ALA A 247 12.38 13.79 -7.45
C ALA A 247 12.23 15.11 -8.21
N THR A 248 10.98 15.59 -8.36
CA THR A 248 10.66 16.91 -8.93
C THR A 248 10.42 17.95 -7.82
N SER A 249 9.96 17.51 -6.65
CA SER A 249 9.87 18.31 -5.44
C SER A 249 9.94 17.42 -4.20
N VAL A 250 10.42 17.96 -3.09
CA VAL A 250 10.42 17.29 -1.77
C VAL A 250 9.81 18.24 -0.75
N ILE A 251 8.94 17.71 0.10
CA ILE A 251 8.26 18.43 1.18
C ILE A 251 8.72 17.81 2.48
N ASP A 252 9.44 18.58 3.29
CA ASP A 252 9.86 18.15 4.63
C ASP A 252 8.63 17.97 5.54
N ILE A 253 8.53 16.82 6.18
CA ILE A 253 7.50 16.54 7.21
C ILE A 253 8.14 16.62 8.60
N GLY A 254 9.41 16.27 8.72
CA GLY A 254 10.16 16.26 9.97
C GLY A 254 10.35 17.65 10.56
N GLY A 255 10.20 17.74 11.88
CA GLY A 255 10.41 18.95 12.69
C GLY A 255 11.81 19.04 13.27
#